data_AF-A0A7J8DCN8-F1
#
_entry.id   AF-A0A7J8DCN8-F1
#
_cell.length_a   1.000
_cell.length_b   1.000
_cell.length_c   1.000
_cell.angle_alpha   90.00
_cell.angle_beta   90.00
_cell.angle_gamma   90.00
#
_symmetry.space_group_name_H-M   'P 1'
#
loop_
_entity.id
_entity.type
_entity.pdbx_description
1 polymer ?
#
loop_
_entity_poly.entity_id
_entity_poly.type
_entity_poly.pdbx_seq_one_letter_code
_entity_poly.pdbx_strand_id
1 'polypeptide(L)'
;MLGLRVRALILSLVAYSRHLKPTGQPPLLRHRRQRFGARWFGSFRELFFKMQMRFDGRLGFPGGYVELQDGSLEEGLNRELSEELGEAAAAFRVERADHRSSHAASGPHFVAHFYAKRLTLEQLTAVERGAPHAKDHGLEVLGLVRVPLYTLRDGVGGLPAFLENTFIGIAREQLLEALQDLGLLESTSGLKL
;
A
#
# COMPACT_ATOMS: atom_id res chain seq x y z
N MET A 1 27.14 30.38 -1.75
CA MET A 1 25.80 29.88 -1.39
C MET A 1 25.61 28.52 -2.06
N LEU A 2 25.87 27.42 -1.36
CA LEU A 2 25.57 26.08 -1.86
C LEU A 2 24.06 25.87 -1.74
N GLY A 3 23.35 25.77 -2.86
CA GLY A 3 21.93 25.42 -2.87
C GLY A 3 21.73 24.01 -2.33
N LEU A 4 21.20 23.90 -1.10
CA LEU A 4 20.77 22.63 -0.53
C LEU A 4 19.63 22.07 -1.38
N ARG A 5 19.92 21.02 -2.16
CA ARG A 5 18.92 20.25 -2.89
C ARG A 5 18.17 19.35 -1.90
N VAL A 6 16.96 19.75 -1.52
CA VAL A 6 16.02 18.86 -0.84
C VAL A 6 15.66 17.75 -1.82
N ARG A 7 15.90 16.48 -1.47
CA ARG A 7 15.41 15.33 -2.24
C ARG A 7 13.98 15.02 -1.78
N ALA A 8 13.05 14.72 -2.67
CA ALA A 8 11.71 14.29 -2.28
C ALA A 8 11.64 12.76 -2.42
N LEU A 9 11.24 12.04 -1.37
CA LEU A 9 10.88 10.62 -1.45
C LEU A 9 9.36 10.56 -1.52
N ILE A 10 8.79 9.89 -2.51
CA ILE A 10 7.35 9.82 -2.66
C ILE A 10 6.87 8.39 -2.47
N LEU A 11 5.84 8.23 -1.65
CA LEU A 11 5.25 6.95 -1.29
C LEU A 11 3.78 6.95 -1.71
N SER A 12 3.38 5.97 -2.52
CA SER A 12 2.00 5.77 -2.95
C SER A 12 1.38 4.57 -2.31
N LEU A 13 0.27 4.81 -1.64
CA LEU A 13 -0.66 3.78 -1.26
C LEU A 13 -1.70 3.56 -2.36
N VAL A 14 -1.84 2.31 -2.78
CA VAL A 14 -2.87 1.90 -3.72
C VAL A 14 -3.95 1.11 -2.98
N ALA A 15 -5.21 1.58 -3.04
CA ALA A 15 -6.34 0.97 -2.33
C ALA A 15 -7.57 0.69 -3.22
N TYR A 16 -8.26 -0.44 -3.02
CA TYR A 16 -9.55 -0.75 -3.70
C TYR A 16 -10.63 -1.06 -2.67
N SER A 17 -11.86 -0.53 -2.75
CA SER A 17 -12.97 -0.92 -1.83
C SER A 17 -14.21 -1.40 -2.59
N ARG A 18 -14.74 -2.58 -2.23
CA ARG A 18 -16.09 -3.04 -2.62
C ARG A 18 -17.06 -3.00 -1.44
N HIS A 19 -18.18 -2.30 -1.60
CA HIS A 19 -19.32 -2.41 -0.68
C HIS A 19 -20.11 -3.67 -1.06
N LEU A 20 -20.06 -4.70 -0.24
CA LEU A 20 -21.03 -5.79 -0.32
C LEU A 20 -22.28 -5.36 0.46
N LYS A 21 -23.43 -5.28 -0.21
CA LYS A 21 -24.72 -5.20 0.49
C LYS A 21 -24.85 -6.45 1.37
N PRO A 22 -25.39 -6.35 2.59
CA PRO A 22 -25.64 -7.52 3.42
C PRO A 22 -26.77 -8.34 2.79
N THR A 23 -26.44 -9.38 2.02
CA THR A 23 -27.43 -10.37 1.58
C THR A 23 -27.48 -11.50 2.60
N GLY A 24 -28.69 -11.72 3.14
CA GLY A 24 -28.95 -12.59 4.28
C GLY A 24 -28.78 -14.10 4.07
N GLN A 25 -28.78 -14.76 5.22
CA GLN A 25 -28.89 -16.20 5.55
C GLN A 25 -27.95 -17.22 4.85
N PRO A 26 -27.16 -18.01 5.61
CA PRO A 26 -26.35 -19.08 5.05
C PRO A 26 -27.17 -20.37 4.84
N PRO A 27 -26.93 -21.15 3.76
CA PRO A 27 -27.46 -22.49 3.65
C PRO A 27 -26.55 -23.55 4.28
N LEU A 28 -27.19 -24.63 4.74
CA LEU A 28 -26.63 -25.80 5.43
C LEU A 28 -25.73 -26.70 4.53
N LEU A 29 -24.55 -27.04 5.06
CA LEU A 29 -23.72 -28.27 4.96
C LEU A 29 -23.79 -29.20 3.71
N ARG A 30 -22.63 -29.46 3.06
CA ARG A 30 -21.80 -30.72 3.20
C ARG A 30 -20.59 -30.81 2.24
N HIS A 31 -19.49 -31.34 2.80
CA HIS A 31 -18.31 -32.09 2.29
C HIS A 31 -17.40 -31.64 1.10
N ARG A 32 -16.15 -31.34 1.50
CA ARG A 32 -14.82 -31.76 0.98
C ARG A 32 -14.55 -31.73 -0.54
N ARG A 33 -13.89 -30.64 -0.98
CA ARG A 33 -12.61 -30.67 -1.73
C ARG A 33 -11.78 -29.48 -1.24
N GLN A 34 -10.55 -29.72 -0.80
CA GLN A 34 -9.62 -28.68 -0.39
C GLN A 34 -9.20 -27.87 -1.61
N ARG A 35 -9.86 -26.75 -1.83
CA ARG A 35 -9.32 -25.61 -2.58
C ARG A 35 -9.12 -24.51 -1.56
N PHE A 36 -7.89 -24.01 -1.45
CA PHE A 36 -7.58 -22.79 -0.69
C PHE A 36 -8.30 -21.62 -1.35
N GLY A 37 -9.56 -21.39 -0.99
CA GLY A 37 -10.40 -20.35 -1.57
C GLY A 37 -11.26 -19.71 -0.50
N ALA A 38 -11.00 -18.42 -0.25
CA ALA A 38 -11.87 -17.34 0.25
C ALA A 38 -12.88 -17.59 1.40
N ARG A 39 -12.99 -18.79 1.98
CA ARG A 39 -14.07 -19.19 2.90
C ARG A 39 -13.68 -19.25 4.38
N TRP A 40 -12.42 -18.98 4.72
CA TRP A 40 -11.95 -18.91 6.11
C TRP A 40 -12.25 -17.57 6.80
N PHE A 41 -12.80 -16.65 6.04
CA PHE A 41 -12.68 -15.24 6.29
C PHE A 41 -14.10 -14.62 6.22
N GLY A 42 -14.75 -14.46 7.38
CA GLY A 42 -16.10 -13.87 7.46
C GLY A 42 -16.15 -12.46 6.88
N SER A 43 -17.25 -12.10 6.19
CA SER A 43 -17.61 -10.78 5.63
C SER A 43 -16.47 -9.74 5.62
N PHE A 44 -15.45 -9.94 4.79
CA PHE A 44 -14.42 -8.94 4.64
C PHE A 44 -14.93 -7.79 3.78
N ARG A 45 -14.76 -6.57 4.28
CA ARG A 45 -14.66 -5.42 3.38
C ARG A 45 -13.51 -5.76 2.43
N GLU A 46 -13.81 -5.89 1.13
CA GLU A 46 -12.80 -6.17 0.11
C GLU A 46 -11.98 -4.89 -0.10
N LEU A 47 -11.15 -4.58 0.89
CA LEU A 47 -10.20 -3.50 0.85
C LEU A 47 -8.79 -4.03 0.86
N PHE A 48 -8.02 -3.66 -0.15
CA PHE A 48 -6.65 -4.11 -0.34
C PHE A 48 -5.74 -2.90 -0.32
N PHE A 49 -4.69 -2.93 0.50
CA PHE A 49 -3.61 -1.95 0.50
C PHE A 49 -2.36 -2.62 -0.06
N LYS A 50 -1.57 -1.87 -0.82
CA LYS A 50 -0.32 -2.35 -1.42
C LYS A 50 0.90 -1.77 -0.77
N MET A 51 1.82 -2.68 -0.44
CA MET A 51 3.18 -2.40 -0.04
C MET A 51 4.12 -3.31 -0.83
N GLN A 52 5.41 -3.04 -0.75
CA GLN A 52 6.44 -3.81 -1.40
C GLN A 52 7.56 -4.17 -0.44
N MET A 53 8.10 -5.37 -0.60
CA MET A 53 9.39 -5.74 -0.03
C MET A 53 10.48 -5.05 -0.84
N ARG A 54 11.30 -4.24 -0.19
CA ARG A 54 12.43 -3.54 -0.80
C ARG A 54 13.70 -4.39 -0.75
N PHE A 55 14.70 -4.00 -1.55
CA PHE A 55 16.02 -4.64 -1.57
C PHE A 55 16.71 -4.71 -0.20
N ASP A 56 16.41 -3.77 0.70
CA ASP A 56 16.99 -3.70 2.05
C ASP A 56 16.22 -4.55 3.09
N GLY A 57 15.28 -5.39 2.63
CA GLY A 57 14.51 -6.31 3.47
C GLY A 57 13.39 -5.65 4.28
N ARG A 58 13.04 -4.39 3.96
CA ARG A 58 11.99 -3.63 4.66
C ARG A 58 10.75 -3.48 3.80
N LEU A 59 9.59 -3.42 4.45
CA LEU A 59 8.33 -3.08 3.80
C LEU A 59 8.21 -1.56 3.61
N GLY A 60 7.80 -1.16 2.41
CA GLY A 60 7.52 0.23 2.07
C GLY A 60 6.40 0.36 1.05
N PHE A 61 6.04 1.60 0.71
CA PHE A 61 5.14 1.86 -0.41
C PHE A 61 5.93 1.98 -1.72
N PRO A 62 5.30 1.68 -2.86
CA PRO A 62 5.85 2.03 -4.17
C PRO A 62 6.06 3.55 -4.32
N GLY A 63 7.11 3.91 -5.05
CA GLY A 63 7.55 5.26 -5.36
C GLY A 63 9.02 5.47 -5.01
N GLY A 64 9.55 6.65 -5.37
CA GLY A 64 10.98 6.90 -5.32
C GLY A 64 11.31 8.38 -5.24
N TYR A 65 12.49 8.74 -5.76
CA TYR A 65 12.97 10.11 -5.69
C TYR A 65 12.43 10.97 -6.82
N VAL A 66 12.11 12.23 -6.52
CA VAL A 66 11.85 13.22 -7.57
C VAL A 66 13.17 13.77 -8.08
N GLU A 67 13.34 13.75 -9.39
CA GLU A 67 14.50 14.31 -10.09
C GLU A 67 14.27 15.77 -10.48
N LEU A 68 15.35 16.51 -10.72
CA LEU A 68 15.28 17.93 -11.08
C LEU A 68 14.58 18.19 -12.42
N GLN A 69 14.49 17.17 -13.26
CA GLN A 69 13.83 17.23 -14.56
C GLN A 69 12.34 16.88 -14.50
N ASP A 70 11.86 16.36 -13.36
CA ASP A 70 10.43 16.14 -13.16
C ASP A 70 9.76 17.51 -12.99
N GLY A 71 8.72 17.81 -13.77
CA GLY A 71 8.03 19.11 -13.73
C GLY A 71 7.15 19.31 -12.50
N SER A 72 6.90 18.24 -11.73
CA SER A 72 6.15 18.24 -10.46
C SER A 72 6.44 17.00 -9.62
N LEU A 73 6.00 17.01 -8.35
CA LEU A 73 6.06 15.83 -7.48
C LEU A 73 5.26 14.67 -8.08
N GLU A 74 4.07 14.95 -8.61
CA GLU A 74 3.19 13.94 -9.19
C GLU A 74 3.78 13.34 -10.47
N GLU A 75 4.45 14.12 -11.32
CA GLU A 75 5.13 13.59 -12.49
C GLU A 75 6.26 12.64 -12.12
N GLY A 76 7.12 13.04 -11.18
CA GLY A 76 8.16 12.15 -10.65
C GLY A 76 7.58 10.89 -10.02
N LEU A 77 6.52 11.01 -9.22
CA LEU A 77 5.84 9.86 -8.64
C LEU A 77 5.30 8.89 -9.70
N ASN A 78 4.57 9.37 -10.72
CA ASN A 78 4.00 8.49 -11.73
C ASN A 78 5.09 7.82 -12.59
N ARG A 79 6.24 8.48 -12.79
CA ARG A 79 7.43 7.88 -13.41
C ARG A 79 7.94 6.72 -12.55
N GLU A 80 8.24 6.97 -11.28
CA GLU A 80 8.70 5.95 -10.32
C GLU A 80 7.74 4.76 -10.23
N LEU A 81 6.42 5.01 -10.15
CA LEU A 81 5.43 3.95 -10.14
C LEU A 81 5.44 3.10 -11.42
N SER A 82 5.73 3.70 -12.57
CA SER A 82 5.82 2.96 -13.83
C SER A 82 7.07 2.08 -13.87
N GLU A 83 8.18 2.53 -13.29
CA GLU A 83 9.44 1.78 -13.19
C GLU A 83 9.31 0.59 -12.22
N GLU A 84 8.65 0.78 -11.08
CA GLU A 84 8.50 -0.24 -10.03
C GLU A 84 7.32 -1.21 -10.25
N LEU A 85 6.22 -0.75 -10.86
CA LEU A 85 4.98 -1.53 -11.00
C LEU A 85 4.69 -1.98 -12.44
N GLY A 86 5.46 -1.48 -13.41
CA GLY A 86 5.37 -1.81 -14.82
C GLY A 86 4.22 -1.10 -15.55
N GLU A 87 3.95 -1.53 -16.79
CA GLU A 87 3.05 -0.85 -17.74
C GLU A 87 1.61 -0.65 -17.21
N ALA A 88 1.14 -1.55 -16.34
CA ALA A 88 -0.20 -1.45 -15.75
C ALA A 88 -0.38 -0.18 -14.89
N ALA A 89 0.71 0.43 -14.39
CA ALA A 89 0.66 1.70 -13.68
C ALA A 89 0.16 2.86 -14.57
N ALA A 90 0.38 2.80 -15.90
CA ALA A 90 -0.06 3.82 -16.83
C ALA A 90 -1.60 3.91 -16.96
N ALA A 91 -2.33 2.90 -16.48
CA ALA A 91 -3.80 2.89 -16.48
C ALA A 91 -4.42 3.80 -15.41
N PHE A 92 -3.61 4.46 -14.57
CA PHE A 92 -4.03 5.47 -13.63
C PHE A 92 -2.96 6.55 -13.48
N ARG A 93 -3.34 7.68 -12.88
CA ARG A 93 -2.39 8.72 -12.47
C ARG A 93 -2.64 9.09 -11.03
N VAL A 94 -1.58 9.23 -10.26
CA VAL A 94 -1.62 9.89 -8.96
C VAL A 94 -1.59 11.39 -9.20
N GLU A 95 -2.53 12.10 -8.59
CA GLU A 95 -2.69 13.55 -8.73
C GLU A 95 -2.56 14.25 -7.38
N ARG A 96 -2.50 15.59 -7.40
CA ARG A 96 -2.42 16.41 -6.19
C ARG A 96 -3.57 16.14 -5.21
N ALA A 97 -4.77 15.82 -5.71
CA ALA A 97 -5.92 15.46 -4.88
C ALA A 97 -5.72 14.15 -4.09
N ASP A 98 -4.79 13.32 -4.52
CA ASP A 98 -4.42 12.06 -3.85
C ASP A 98 -3.39 12.30 -2.72
N HIS A 99 -2.84 13.51 -2.57
CA HIS A 99 -1.88 13.86 -1.51
C HIS A 99 -2.53 13.76 -0.11
N ARG A 100 -1.76 13.28 0.88
CA ARG A 100 -2.22 13.12 2.27
C ARG A 100 -1.35 13.85 3.26
N SER A 101 -0.05 13.58 3.26
CA SER A 101 0.86 14.15 4.24
C SER A 101 2.27 14.34 3.69
N SER A 102 3.05 15.16 4.39
CA SER A 102 4.46 15.42 4.09
C SER A 102 5.25 15.40 5.39
N HIS A 103 6.34 14.64 5.43
CA HIS A 103 7.15 14.46 6.63
C HIS A 103 8.61 14.73 6.32
N ALA A 104 9.23 15.66 7.05
CA ALA A 104 10.66 15.87 6.97
C ALA A 104 11.36 14.73 7.74
N ALA A 105 12.31 14.06 7.10
CA ALA A 105 13.13 13.09 7.81
C ALA A 105 14.13 13.82 8.72
N SER A 106 14.35 13.29 9.93
CA SER A 106 15.32 13.83 10.90
C SER A 106 16.80 13.68 10.48
N GLY A 107 17.05 13.23 9.25
CA GLY A 107 18.37 12.88 8.70
C GLY A 107 18.70 13.67 7.41
N PRO A 108 19.20 13.03 6.34
CA PRO A 108 19.54 13.74 5.10
C PRO A 108 18.35 14.59 4.64
N HIS A 109 18.63 15.76 4.08
CA HIS A 109 17.62 16.78 3.72
C HIS A 109 16.63 16.25 2.66
N PHE A 110 15.66 15.46 3.10
CA PHE A 110 14.58 14.96 2.25
C PHE A 110 13.24 15.03 2.96
N VAL A 111 12.20 15.28 2.17
CA VAL A 111 10.80 15.29 2.60
C VAL A 111 10.10 14.10 1.96
N ALA A 112 9.48 13.28 2.79
CA ALA A 112 8.65 12.17 2.35
C ALA A 112 7.22 12.65 2.10
N HIS A 113 6.76 12.59 0.85
CA HIS A 113 5.38 12.93 0.48
C HIS A 113 4.57 11.64 0.32
N PHE A 114 3.40 11.59 0.95
CA PHE A 114 2.52 10.42 0.92
C PHE A 114 1.24 10.71 0.14
N TYR A 115 0.90 9.78 -0.75
CA TYR A 115 -0.30 9.83 -1.58
C TYR A 115 -1.11 8.54 -1.40
N ALA A 116 -2.44 8.65 -1.49
CA ALA A 116 -3.33 7.50 -1.45
C ALA A 116 -4.29 7.52 -2.63
N LYS A 117 -4.03 6.63 -3.61
CA LYS A 117 -4.84 6.48 -4.82
C LYS A 117 -5.82 5.33 -4.69
N ARG A 118 -7.10 5.62 -4.90
CA ARG A 118 -8.12 4.57 -5.05
C ARG A 118 -8.11 4.04 -6.48
N LEU A 119 -7.95 2.72 -6.62
CA LEU A 119 -8.06 2.01 -7.89
C LEU A 119 -9.28 1.09 -7.91
N THR A 120 -9.67 0.66 -9.11
CA THR A 120 -10.57 -0.47 -9.29
C THR A 120 -9.84 -1.79 -9.00
N LEU A 121 -10.58 -2.87 -8.74
CA LEU A 121 -10.00 -4.21 -8.53
C LEU A 121 -9.27 -4.70 -9.78
N GLU A 122 -9.77 -4.36 -10.96
CA GLU A 122 -9.16 -4.72 -12.23
C GLU A 122 -7.80 -4.04 -12.39
N GLN A 123 -7.72 -2.73 -12.18
CA GLN A 123 -6.44 -2.00 -12.19
C GLN A 123 -5.47 -2.55 -11.14
N LEU A 124 -5.94 -2.82 -9.92
CA LEU A 124 -5.10 -3.39 -8.86
C LEU A 124 -4.53 -4.77 -9.25
N THR A 125 -5.38 -5.62 -9.82
CA THR A 125 -4.99 -6.98 -10.25
C THR A 125 -4.03 -6.93 -11.44
N ALA A 126 -4.24 -5.97 -12.35
CA ALA A 126 -3.33 -5.74 -13.47
C ALA A 126 -1.93 -5.33 -12.98
N VAL A 127 -1.86 -4.42 -12.00
CA VAL A 127 -0.60 -4.03 -11.34
C VAL A 127 0.10 -5.24 -10.71
N GLU A 128 -0.61 -6.07 -9.96
CA GLU A 128 -0.02 -7.26 -9.32
C GLU A 128 0.54 -8.26 -10.32
N ARG A 129 -0.13 -8.42 -11.47
CA ARG A 129 0.29 -9.30 -12.54
C ARG A 129 1.49 -8.75 -13.31
N GLY A 130 1.55 -7.43 -13.48
CA GLY A 130 2.59 -6.74 -14.25
C GLY A 130 3.88 -6.49 -13.45
N ALA A 131 3.78 -6.27 -12.14
CA ALA A 131 4.92 -5.87 -11.31
C ALA A 131 6.14 -6.82 -11.37
N PRO A 132 6.00 -8.15 -11.46
CA PRO A 132 7.16 -9.04 -11.65
C PRO A 132 7.93 -8.85 -12.97
N HIS A 133 7.36 -8.13 -13.92
CA HIS A 133 7.96 -7.78 -15.21
C HIS A 133 8.43 -6.32 -15.28
N ALA A 134 8.29 -5.57 -14.19
CA ALA A 134 8.73 -4.19 -14.09
C ALA A 134 10.25 -4.07 -14.07
N LYS A 135 10.77 -2.89 -14.41
CA LYS A 135 12.22 -2.61 -14.51
C LYS A 135 12.95 -2.92 -13.21
N ASP A 136 12.35 -2.58 -12.07
CA ASP A 136 13.01 -2.65 -10.76
C ASP A 136 12.77 -3.97 -10.03
N HIS A 137 12.00 -4.89 -10.64
CA HIS A 137 11.74 -6.19 -10.05
C HIS A 137 13.02 -7.04 -9.96
N GLY A 138 13.30 -7.56 -8.76
CA GLY A 138 14.52 -8.31 -8.46
C GLY A 138 15.76 -7.43 -8.26
N LEU A 139 15.62 -6.11 -8.35
CA LEU A 139 16.64 -5.13 -8.02
C LEU A 139 16.23 -4.36 -6.77
N GLU A 140 15.56 -3.22 -6.93
CA GLU A 140 15.11 -2.37 -5.82
C GLU A 140 13.83 -2.92 -5.16
N VAL A 141 13.02 -3.65 -5.92
CA VAL A 141 11.73 -4.21 -5.50
C VAL A 141 11.77 -5.74 -5.55
N LEU A 142 11.57 -6.38 -4.40
CA LEU A 142 11.58 -7.84 -4.26
C LEU A 142 10.19 -8.48 -4.36
N GLY A 143 9.12 -7.68 -4.29
CA GLY A 143 7.76 -8.16 -4.55
C GLY A 143 6.66 -7.37 -3.84
N LEU A 144 5.47 -7.35 -4.45
CA LEU A 144 4.29 -6.71 -3.88
C LEU A 144 3.59 -7.61 -2.85
N VAL A 145 3.12 -7.01 -1.77
CA VAL A 145 2.31 -7.65 -0.74
C VAL A 145 0.97 -6.93 -0.58
N ARG A 146 -0.08 -7.69 -0.24
CA ARG A 146 -1.36 -7.11 0.22
C ARG A 146 -1.32 -7.01 1.74
N VAL A 147 -1.65 -5.84 2.30
CA VAL A 147 -1.81 -5.69 3.74
C VAL A 147 -3.06 -6.47 4.19
N PRO A 148 -2.96 -7.40 5.15
CA PRO A 148 -4.13 -8.06 5.71
C PRO A 148 -4.87 -7.09 6.62
N LEU A 149 -6.08 -6.66 6.27
CA LEU A 149 -6.89 -5.73 7.08
C LEU A 149 -7.75 -6.42 8.14
N TYR A 150 -7.40 -7.65 8.47
CA TYR A 150 -8.19 -8.51 9.34
C TYR A 150 -7.40 -8.89 10.57
N THR A 151 -8.11 -9.23 11.64
CA THR A 151 -7.50 -9.87 12.80
C THR A 151 -8.09 -11.28 12.93
N LEU A 152 -7.22 -12.28 12.98
CA LEU A 152 -7.62 -13.66 13.21
C LEU A 152 -8.16 -13.81 14.63
N ARG A 153 -8.86 -14.94 14.89
CA ARG A 153 -9.49 -15.20 16.18
C ARG A 153 -8.50 -15.32 17.35
N ASP A 154 -7.23 -15.55 17.06
CA ASP A 154 -6.15 -15.57 18.06
C ASP A 154 -5.76 -14.16 18.54
N GLY A 155 -6.29 -13.11 17.91
CA GLY A 155 -5.97 -11.71 18.23
C GLY A 155 -4.62 -11.24 17.69
N VAL A 156 -3.84 -12.13 17.06
CA VAL A 156 -2.45 -11.86 16.64
C VAL A 156 -2.31 -11.91 15.13
N GLY A 157 -2.85 -12.95 14.48
CA GLY A 157 -2.69 -13.12 13.04
C GLY A 157 -3.43 -12.06 12.22
N GLY A 158 -2.89 -11.72 11.05
CA GLY A 158 -3.45 -10.68 10.16
C GLY A 158 -2.75 -9.34 10.34
N LEU A 159 -3.49 -8.25 10.49
CA LEU A 159 -2.94 -6.89 10.61
C LEU A 159 -1.95 -6.75 11.78
N PRO A 160 -2.22 -7.26 13.00
CA PRO A 160 -1.27 -7.11 14.11
C PRO A 160 0.07 -7.76 13.78
N ALA A 161 0.10 -9.03 13.40
CA ALA A 161 1.33 -9.71 12.97
C ALA A 161 2.00 -9.05 11.74
N PHE A 162 1.23 -8.45 10.83
CA PHE A 162 1.81 -7.71 9.70
C PHE A 162 2.57 -6.46 10.16
N LEU A 163 2.04 -5.73 11.15
CA LEU A 163 2.65 -4.52 11.70
C LEU A 163 3.90 -4.77 12.54
N GLU A 164 4.21 -6.04 12.87
CA GLU A 164 5.46 -6.48 13.50
C GLU A 164 6.61 -6.69 12.49
N ASN A 165 6.35 -6.58 11.18
CA ASN A 165 7.42 -6.59 10.19
C ASN A 165 8.29 -5.33 10.29
N THR A 166 9.47 -5.36 9.65
CA THR A 166 10.32 -4.16 9.56
C THR A 166 9.85 -3.26 8.42
N PHE A 167 9.63 -1.98 8.71
CA PHE A 167 9.20 -0.97 7.74
C PHE A 167 10.33 0.04 7.47
N ILE A 168 10.35 0.59 6.25
CA ILE A 168 11.26 1.69 5.91
C ILE A 168 10.73 3.02 6.43
N GLY A 169 11.61 3.80 7.07
CA GLY A 169 11.29 5.16 7.51
C GLY A 169 10.00 5.22 8.34
N ILE A 170 9.03 6.00 7.85
CA ILE A 170 7.72 6.23 8.48
C ILE A 170 6.56 5.49 7.77
N ALA A 171 6.87 4.46 6.96
CA ALA A 171 5.85 3.78 6.15
C ALA A 171 4.79 3.06 7.01
N ARG A 172 5.15 2.62 8.23
CA ARG A 172 4.22 2.02 9.19
C ARG A 172 3.21 3.05 9.69
N GLU A 173 3.68 4.23 10.07
CA GLU A 173 2.85 5.34 10.56
C GLU A 173 1.90 5.84 9.46
N GLN A 174 2.42 6.01 8.23
CA GLN A 174 1.61 6.38 7.07
C GLN A 174 0.52 5.35 6.74
N LEU A 175 0.82 4.05 6.89
CA LEU A 175 -0.18 3.00 6.74
C LEU A 175 -1.29 3.16 7.79
N LEU A 176 -0.92 3.32 9.06
CA LEU A 176 -1.88 3.44 10.16
C LEU A 176 -2.76 4.69 10.02
N GLU A 177 -2.17 5.83 9.65
CA GLU A 177 -2.89 7.08 9.37
C GLU A 177 -3.91 6.88 8.23
N ALA A 178 -3.49 6.30 7.11
CA ALA A 178 -4.39 6.02 5.99
C ALA A 178 -5.52 5.06 6.34
N LEU A 179 -5.24 4.03 7.15
CA LEU A 179 -6.26 3.08 7.59
C LEU A 179 -7.28 3.72 8.53
N GLN A 180 -6.84 4.63 9.40
CA GLN A 180 -7.70 5.41 10.28
C GLN A 180 -8.60 6.37 9.48
N ASP A 181 -8.02 7.11 8.53
CA ASP A 181 -8.76 8.06 7.68
C ASP A 181 -9.85 7.37 6.84
N LEU A 182 -9.60 6.13 6.44
CA LEU A 182 -10.56 5.30 5.70
C LEU A 182 -11.59 4.60 6.61
N GLY A 183 -11.54 4.83 7.92
CA GLY A 183 -12.47 4.27 8.91
C GLY A 183 -12.36 2.75 9.04
N LEU A 184 -11.16 2.19 8.86
CA LEU A 184 -10.89 0.75 8.91
C LEU A 184 -10.28 0.32 10.23
N LEU A 185 -9.65 1.27 10.91
CA LEU A 185 -9.33 1.15 12.32
C LEU A 185 -10.47 1.82 13.07
N GLU A 186 -11.03 1.12 14.05
CA GLU A 186 -11.84 1.82 15.05
C GLU A 186 -10.93 2.84 15.74
N SER A 187 -11.44 4.04 16.02
CA SER A 187 -10.74 5.05 16.80
C SER A 187 -10.63 4.55 18.25
N THR A 188 -9.76 3.58 18.50
CA THR A 188 -9.56 3.02 19.83
C THR A 188 -8.67 3.96 20.62
N SER A 189 -9.32 4.80 21.40
CA SER A 189 -8.91 5.02 22.79
C SER A 189 -8.72 3.65 23.44
N GLY A 190 -7.51 3.07 23.35
CA GLY A 190 -7.20 1.81 24.04
C GLY A 190 -6.36 0.76 23.33
N LEU A 191 -5.71 1.03 22.19
CA LEU A 191 -4.62 0.14 21.75
C LEU A 191 -3.37 0.43 22.60
N LYS A 192 -3.13 -0.42 23.60
CA LYS A 192 -1.79 -0.57 24.17
C LYS A 192 -0.95 -1.33 23.15
N LEU A 193 -0.08 -0.61 22.46
CA LEU A 193 1.16 -1.15 21.90
C LEU A 193 2.05 -1.65 23.06
#